data_AF-A0A957WW55-F1
#
_entry.id   AF-A0A957WW55-F1
#
_cell.length_a   1.000
_cell.length_b   1.000
_cell.length_c   1.000
_cell.angle_alpha   90.00
_cell.angle_beta   90.00
_cell.angle_gamma   90.00
#
_symmetry.space_group_name_H-M   'P 1'
#
loop_
_entity.id
_entity.type
_entity.pdbx_description
1 polymer ?
#
loop_
_entity_poly.entity_id
_entity_poly.type
_entity_poly.pdbx_seq_one_letter_code
_entity_poly.pdbx_strand_id
1 'polypeptide(L)'
;MEKPKVVFSTTLDEVSWNARLVKENAVEAVRALKAEPGKDLALYGSILAASLIPHGLVDEFRFYVNPIVLGSGKPMFPDLAKMMRLRLVGTETFDCGVVLLHYQKP
;
A
#
# COMPACT_ATOMS: atom_id res chain seq x y z
N MET A 1 19.99 5.01 1.08
CA MET A 1 20.18 3.78 1.88
C MET A 1 19.12 2.79 1.45
N GLU A 2 19.52 1.61 1.01
CA GLU A 2 18.61 0.64 0.42
C GLU A 2 17.66 0.06 1.46
N LYS A 3 16.36 -0.04 1.15
CA LYS A 3 15.34 -0.60 2.04
C LYS A 3 15.14 -2.09 1.70
N PRO A 4 15.14 -3.00 2.70
CA PRO A 4 14.81 -4.41 2.48
C PRO A 4 13.42 -4.54 1.85
N LYS A 5 13.26 -5.50 0.93
CA LYS A 5 12.01 -5.73 0.21
C LYS A 5 11.36 -7.04 0.65
N VAL A 6 10.04 -7.06 0.71
CA VAL A 6 9.26 -8.28 0.92
C VAL A 6 8.33 -8.44 -0.27
N VAL A 7 8.50 -9.52 -1.01
CA VAL A 7 7.76 -9.79 -2.25
C VAL A 7 6.75 -10.89 -1.94
N PHE A 8 5.47 -10.60 -2.19
CA PHE A 8 4.40 -11.58 -2.07
C PHE A 8 4.08 -12.13 -3.45
N SER A 9 4.31 -13.43 -3.66
CA SER A 9 4.02 -14.08 -4.95
C SER A 9 3.79 -15.58 -4.77
N THR A 10 2.79 -16.11 -5.46
CA THR A 10 2.49 -17.55 -5.50
C THR A 10 3.20 -18.26 -6.65
N THR A 11 3.65 -17.53 -7.67
CA THR A 11 4.22 -18.09 -8.90
C THR A 11 5.73 -17.94 -9.00
N LEU A 12 6.35 -17.08 -8.21
CA LEU A 12 7.81 -16.97 -8.15
C LEU A 12 8.37 -18.10 -7.28
N ASP A 13 9.51 -18.65 -7.69
CA ASP A 13 10.25 -19.64 -6.90
C ASP A 13 11.39 -18.99 -6.11
N GLU A 14 11.97 -17.91 -6.63
CA GLU A 14 13.02 -17.15 -5.98
C GLU A 14 12.89 -15.65 -6.28
N VAL A 15 13.55 -14.84 -5.45
CA VAL A 15 13.73 -13.41 -5.68
C VAL A 15 15.19 -13.06 -5.48
N SER A 16 15.70 -12.14 -6.30
CA SER A 16 17.03 -11.58 -6.15
C SER A 16 16.96 -10.17 -5.57
N TRP A 17 18.14 -9.62 -5.24
CA TRP A 17 18.33 -8.22 -4.87
C TRP A 17 17.54 -7.76 -3.62
N ASN A 18 18.19 -7.87 -2.45
CA ASN A 18 17.76 -7.36 -1.14
C ASN A 18 16.29 -7.64 -0.74
N ALA A 19 15.71 -8.68 -1.34
CA ALA A 19 14.32 -9.07 -1.22
C ALA A 19 14.20 -10.45 -0.56
N ARG A 20 13.11 -10.66 0.17
CA ARG A 20 12.66 -11.98 0.62
C ARG A 20 11.31 -12.31 0.00
N LEU A 21 11.14 -13.54 -0.46
CA LEU A 21 9.90 -14.04 -1.03
C LEU A 21 8.99 -14.59 0.07
N VAL A 22 7.71 -14.21 0.03
CA VAL A 22 6.64 -14.77 0.85
C VAL A 22 5.63 -15.41 -0.10
N LYS A 23 5.50 -16.74 -0.04
CA LYS A 23 4.52 -17.51 -0.81
C LYS A 23 3.22 -17.78 -0.03
N GLU A 24 3.21 -17.44 1.25
CA GLU A 24 2.15 -17.73 2.22
C GLU A 24 1.10 -16.61 2.31
N ASN A 25 0.20 -16.72 3.30
CA ASN A 25 -0.84 -15.74 3.56
C ASN A 25 -0.26 -14.34 3.88
N ALA A 26 -0.54 -13.38 2.99
CA ALA A 26 -0.04 -12.02 3.11
C ALA A 26 -0.51 -11.29 4.38
N VAL A 27 -1.72 -11.57 4.87
CA VAL A 27 -2.27 -10.93 6.08
C VAL A 27 -1.44 -11.30 7.30
N GLU A 28 -1.16 -12.58 7.50
CA GLU A 28 -0.39 -13.05 8.66
C GLU A 28 1.08 -12.63 8.58
N ALA A 29 1.68 -12.71 7.40
CA ALA A 29 3.05 -12.24 7.19
C ALA A 29 3.20 -10.73 7.45
N VAL A 30 2.21 -9.92 7.06
CA VAL A 30 2.22 -8.48 7.35
C VAL A 30 1.97 -8.20 8.83
N ARG A 31 1.14 -8.99 9.52
CA ARG A 31 0.98 -8.91 10.99
C ARG A 31 2.29 -9.17 11.72
N ALA A 32 3.01 -10.23 11.34
CA ALA A 32 4.32 -10.55 11.89
C ALA A 32 5.32 -9.40 11.64
N LEU A 33 5.38 -8.90 10.41
CA LEU A 33 6.21 -7.74 10.04
C LEU A 33 5.92 -6.50 10.88
N LYS A 34 4.65 -6.20 11.16
CA LYS A 34 4.26 -5.05 11.99
C LYS A 34 4.57 -5.25 13.47
N ALA A 35 4.76 -6.49 13.93
CA ALA A 35 5.13 -6.81 15.31
C ALA A 35 6.65 -6.74 15.55
N GLU A 36 7.46 -6.84 14.48
CA GLU A 36 8.90 -6.67 14.55
C GLU A 36 9.25 -5.19 14.88
N PRO A 37 10.30 -4.94 15.69
CA PRO A 37 10.79 -3.58 15.91
C PRO A 37 11.35 -3.00 14.62
N GLY A 38 10.93 -1.78 14.25
CA GLY A 38 11.34 -1.20 12.98
C GLY A 38 10.77 0.18 12.69
N LYS A 39 10.96 0.62 11.45
CA LYS A 39 10.36 1.84 10.88
C LYS A 39 9.13 1.46 10.06
N ASP A 40 8.48 2.47 9.47
CA ASP A 40 7.32 2.29 8.61
C ASP A 40 7.56 1.31 7.44
N LEU A 41 6.50 0.58 7.11
CA LEU A 41 6.42 -0.31 5.96
C LEU A 41 5.75 0.42 4.79
N ALA A 42 6.45 0.53 3.66
CA ALA A 42 5.87 1.05 2.43
C ALA A 42 5.22 -0.09 1.63
N LEU A 43 3.93 0.06 1.33
CA LEU A 43 3.15 -0.94 0.61
C LEU A 43 3.07 -0.61 -0.88
N TYR A 44 3.43 -1.58 -1.72
CA TYR A 44 3.36 -1.47 -3.17
C TYR A 44 2.51 -2.61 -3.75
N GLY A 45 1.77 -2.29 -4.82
CA GLY A 45 0.92 -3.25 -5.53
C GLY A 45 -0.56 -3.15 -5.13
N SER A 46 -1.41 -2.92 -6.12
CA SER A 46 -2.86 -2.70 -5.91
C SER A 46 -3.60 -3.93 -5.40
N ILE A 47 -3.21 -5.13 -5.83
CA ILE A 47 -3.85 -6.38 -5.39
C ILE A 47 -3.53 -6.65 -3.91
N LEU A 48 -2.25 -6.51 -3.53
CA LEU A 48 -1.81 -6.69 -2.16
C LEU A 48 -2.43 -5.63 -1.23
N ALA A 49 -2.49 -4.38 -1.66
CA ALA A 49 -3.20 -3.35 -0.89
C ALA A 49 -4.67 -3.71 -0.68
N ALA A 50 -5.38 -4.09 -1.75
CA ALA A 50 -6.78 -4.48 -1.66
C ALA A 50 -7.02 -5.68 -0.72
N SER A 51 -6.09 -6.63 -0.63
CA SER A 51 -6.21 -7.77 0.30
C SER A 51 -5.90 -7.41 1.75
N LEU A 52 -5.12 -6.36 2.03
CA LEU A 52 -4.72 -5.98 3.39
C LEU A 52 -5.65 -4.94 4.04
N ILE A 53 -6.28 -4.08 3.23
CA ILE A 53 -7.17 -3.00 3.70
C ILE A 53 -8.35 -3.55 4.53
N PRO A 54 -9.09 -4.61 4.12
CA PRO A 54 -10.20 -5.14 4.90
C PRO A 54 -9.80 -5.68 6.28
N HIS A 55 -8.54 -6.07 6.45
CA HIS A 55 -7.98 -6.56 7.71
C HIS A 55 -7.40 -5.45 8.59
N GLY A 56 -7.57 -4.18 8.19
CA GLY A 56 -7.09 -3.03 8.96
C GLY A 56 -5.58 -2.89 8.99
N LEU A 57 -4.84 -3.51 8.05
CA LEU A 57 -3.38 -3.55 8.08
C LEU A 57 -2.69 -2.34 7.43
N VAL A 58 -3.44 -1.51 6.69
CA VAL A 58 -2.96 -0.23 6.12
C VAL A 58 -3.35 0.91 7.03
N ASP A 59 -2.39 1.69 7.54
CA ASP A 59 -2.64 2.76 8.53
C ASP A 59 -2.70 4.15 7.89
N GLU A 60 -1.87 4.39 6.88
CA GLU A 60 -1.80 5.64 6.13
C GLU A 60 -2.14 5.43 4.65
N PHE A 61 -2.77 6.43 4.06
CA PHE A 61 -3.08 6.47 2.63
C PHE A 61 -2.47 7.75 2.04
N ARG A 62 -1.66 7.59 1.00
CA ARG A 62 -1.03 8.70 0.26
C ARG A 62 -1.55 8.69 -1.17
N PHE A 63 -2.52 9.53 -1.45
CA PHE A 63 -3.14 9.63 -2.78
C PHE A 63 -2.44 10.69 -3.61
N TYR A 64 -1.78 10.26 -4.69
CA TYR A 64 -1.22 11.14 -5.69
C TYR A 64 -2.25 11.37 -6.79
N VAL A 65 -2.97 12.48 -6.71
CA VAL A 65 -3.97 12.89 -7.69
C VAL A 65 -3.23 13.49 -8.88
N ASN A 66 -3.31 12.81 -10.02
CA ASN A 66 -2.68 13.25 -11.26
C ASN A 66 -3.66 14.13 -12.06
N PRO A 67 -3.20 15.20 -12.75
CA PRO A 67 -4.05 16.12 -13.48
C PRO A 67 -4.49 15.53 -14.84
N ILE A 68 -5.10 14.34 -14.83
CA ILE A 68 -5.55 13.62 -16.02
C ILE A 68 -6.87 12.90 -15.75
N VAL A 69 -7.76 12.91 -16.75
CA VAL A 69 -8.96 12.08 -16.77
C VAL A 69 -8.66 10.85 -17.62
N LEU A 70 -8.49 9.69 -16.97
CA LEU A 70 -8.03 8.47 -17.64
C LEU A 70 -9.13 7.77 -18.46
N GLY A 71 -10.40 8.04 -18.18
CA GLY A 71 -11.54 7.38 -18.81
C GLY A 71 -11.86 6.01 -18.22
N SER A 72 -10.91 5.06 -18.28
CA SER A 72 -11.06 3.71 -17.71
C SER A 72 -9.74 3.16 -17.14
N GLY A 73 -9.83 2.17 -16.25
CA GLY A 73 -8.64 1.56 -15.66
C GLY A 73 -8.97 0.75 -14.42
N LYS A 74 -7.91 0.33 -13.71
CA LYS A 74 -8.07 -0.40 -12.45
C LYS A 74 -8.43 0.58 -11.32
N PRO A 75 -9.59 0.42 -10.65
CA PRO A 75 -9.94 1.26 -9.52
C PRO A 75 -8.97 1.04 -8.36
N MET A 76 -8.69 2.10 -7.60
CA MET A 76 -7.85 2.04 -6.40
C MET A 76 -8.48 1.17 -5.31
N PHE A 77 -9.80 1.23 -5.19
CA PHE A 77 -10.60 0.45 -4.24
C PHE A 77 -11.73 -0.26 -5.02
N PRO A 78 -11.54 -1.51 -5.45
CA PRO A 78 -12.54 -2.20 -6.27
C PRO A 78 -13.82 -2.52 -5.50
N ASP A 79 -13.73 -3.19 -4.34
CA ASP A 79 -14.89 -3.62 -3.55
C ASP A 79 -14.60 -3.56 -2.04
N LEU A 80 -14.85 -2.40 -1.42
CA LEU A 80 -14.78 -2.29 0.04
C LEU A 80 -16.09 -2.76 0.66
N ALA A 81 -16.05 -3.82 1.46
CA ALA A 81 -17.23 -4.35 2.16
C ALA A 81 -17.86 -3.35 3.16
N LYS A 82 -17.08 -2.35 3.63
CA LYS A 82 -17.52 -1.32 4.57
C LYS A 82 -16.92 0.02 4.21
N MET A 83 -17.67 1.09 4.44
CA MET A 83 -17.16 2.46 4.32
C MET A 83 -16.03 2.69 5.33
N MET A 84 -14.95 3.31 4.87
CA MET A 84 -13.80 3.68 5.68
C MET A 84 -13.72 5.19 5.78
N ARG A 85 -13.86 5.71 7.00
CA ARG A 85 -13.62 7.13 7.25
C ARG A 85 -12.12 7.35 7.38
N LEU A 86 -11.62 8.39 6.73
CA LEU A 86 -10.22 8.81 6.79
C LEU A 86 -10.14 10.26 7.28
N ARG A 87 -9.05 10.61 7.95
CA ARG A 87 -8.72 11.98 8.36
C ARG A 87 -7.58 12.50 7.49
N LEU A 88 -7.76 13.66 6.87
CA LEU A 88 -6.70 14.36 6.15
C LEU A 88 -5.68 14.86 7.18
N VAL A 89 -4.41 14.51 7.00
CA VAL A 89 -3.31 14.92 7.87
C VAL A 89 -2.26 15.76 7.16
N GLY A 90 -2.29 15.82 5.82
CA GLY A 90 -1.40 16.68 5.05
C GLY A 90 -1.79 16.78 3.59
N THR A 91 -1.34 17.87 2.96
CA THR A 91 -1.49 18.13 1.53
C THR A 91 -0.22 18.72 0.98
N GLU A 92 0.22 18.25 -0.19
CA GLU A 92 1.38 18.78 -0.89
C GLU A 92 1.07 18.91 -2.38
N THR A 93 1.46 20.02 -2.99
CA THR A 93 1.32 20.27 -4.43
C THR A 93 2.70 20.24 -5.07
N PHE A 94 2.83 19.55 -6.20
CA PHE A 94 4.07 19.50 -6.97
C PHE A 94 3.97 20.39 -8.22
N ASP A 95 5.11 20.92 -8.69
CA ASP A 95 5.17 21.80 -9.88
C ASP A 95 4.62 21.15 -11.15
N CYS A 96 4.62 19.81 -11.22
CA CYS A 96 4.03 19.04 -12.32
C CYS A 96 2.48 18.93 -12.26
N GLY A 97 1.83 19.60 -11.30
CA GLY A 97 0.38 19.62 -11.13
C GLY A 97 -0.18 18.42 -10.35
N VAL A 98 0.67 17.51 -9.86
CA VAL A 98 0.25 16.42 -8.96
C VAL A 98 -0.08 17.00 -7.59
N VAL A 99 -1.13 16.48 -6.95
CA VAL A 99 -1.47 16.78 -5.56
C VAL A 99 -1.36 15.51 -4.73
N LEU A 100 -0.52 15.51 -3.70
CA LEU A 100 -0.50 14.47 -2.68
C LEU A 100 -1.50 14.85 -1.57
N LEU A 101 -2.45 13.95 -1.34
CA LEU A 101 -3.31 13.97 -0.17
C LEU A 101 -2.87 12.85 0.79
N HIS A 102 -2.46 13.23 2.00
CA HIS A 102 -2.05 12.29 3.03
C HIS A 102 -3.17 12.13 4.05
N TYR A 103 -3.67 10.91 4.17
CA TYR A 103 -4.73 10.52 5.07
C TYR A 103 -4.26 9.44 6.05
N GLN A 104 -4.88 9.41 7.21
CA GLN A 104 -4.75 8.33 8.20
C GLN A 104 -6.14 7.87 8.64
N LYS A 105 -6.20 6.68 9.27
CA LYS A 105 -7.40 6.33 10.04
C LYS A 105 -7.64 7.37 11.17
N PRO A 106 -8.90 7.61 11.56
CA PRO A 106 -9.23 8.49 12.69
C PRO A 106 -8.50 8.08 13.98
#